data_AF-A0A966W7D4-F1
#
_entry.id   AF-A0A966W7D4-F1
#
_cell.length_a   1.000
_cell.length_b   1.000
_cell.length_c   1.000
_cell.angle_alpha   90.00
_cell.angle_beta   90.00
_cell.angle_gamma   90.00
#
_symmetry.space_group_name_H-M   'P 1'
#
loop_
_entity.id
_entity.type
_entity.pdbx_description
1 polymer ?
#
loop_
_entity_poly.entity_id
_entity_poly.type
_entity_poly.pdbx_seq_one_letter_code
_entity_poly.pdbx_strand_id
1 'polypeptide(L)'
;MITKRVTKGNIWGVVQSRLYVPISDLRRMFNLPTDDVAPMTTTEGTYYIGLPPEAAAMVGQLWQEGRIVFDCNQDVRVMVVQGLSPVRVLTRGRNDDGTRPVMRTPSRPRPT
;
A
#
# COMPACT_ATOMS: atom_id res chain seq x y z
N MET A 1 -3.24 25.35 -16.69
CA MET A 1 -3.31 24.35 -15.59
C MET A 1 -2.13 23.41 -15.75
N ILE A 2 -1.32 23.20 -14.71
CA ILE A 2 -0.12 22.33 -14.79
C ILE A 2 -0.58 20.89 -14.52
N THR A 3 -0.64 20.07 -15.55
CA THR A 3 -0.92 18.62 -15.41
C THR A 3 0.25 17.98 -14.67
N LYS A 4 0.02 17.54 -13.44
CA LYS A 4 1.05 16.87 -12.65
C LYS A 4 1.33 15.51 -13.29
N ARG A 5 2.56 15.30 -13.76
CA ARG A 5 2.96 14.01 -14.35
C ARG A 5 2.71 12.88 -13.36
N VAL A 6 1.87 11.93 -13.75
CA VAL A 6 1.59 10.73 -12.97
C VAL A 6 2.79 9.79 -13.07
N THR A 7 3.29 9.37 -11.92
CA THR A 7 4.37 8.37 -11.83
C THR A 7 4.03 7.38 -10.72
N LYS A 8 4.56 6.16 -10.81
CA LYS A 8 4.40 5.14 -9.77
C LYS A 8 4.79 5.65 -8.38
N GLY A 9 5.93 6.36 -8.27
CA GLY A 9 6.42 6.90 -7.00
C GLY A 9 5.48 7.94 -6.39
N ASN A 10 4.89 8.82 -7.22
CA ASN A 10 3.93 9.79 -6.72
C ASN A 10 2.62 9.13 -6.25
N ILE A 11 2.09 8.15 -6.99
CA ILE A 11 0.91 7.37 -6.57
C ILE A 11 1.22 6.65 -5.26
N TRP A 12 2.36 5.97 -5.17
CA TRP A 12 2.79 5.28 -3.95
C TRP A 12 2.90 6.24 -2.77
N GLY A 13 3.46 7.44 -2.96
CA GLY A 13 3.50 8.52 -1.96
C GLY A 13 2.14 8.81 -1.34
N VAL A 14 1.10 8.90 -2.16
CA VAL A 14 -0.27 9.13 -1.72
C VAL A 14 -0.83 7.92 -0.97
N VAL A 15 -0.67 6.72 -1.53
CA VAL A 15 -1.26 5.51 -0.95
C VAL A 15 -0.60 5.12 0.36
N GLN A 16 0.74 5.18 0.47
CA GLN A 16 1.45 4.78 1.69
C GLN A 16 1.18 5.71 2.88
N SER A 17 0.86 6.98 2.61
CA SER A 17 0.60 7.98 3.65
C SER A 17 -0.82 7.92 4.22
N ARG A 18 -1.71 7.09 3.66
CA ARG A 18 -3.12 6.99 4.03
C ARG A 18 -3.50 5.53 4.30
N LEU A 19 -4.57 5.31 5.06
CA LEU A 19 -5.12 3.95 5.23
C LEU A 19 -5.95 3.51 4.03
N TYR A 20 -6.54 4.48 3.34
CA TYR A 20 -7.41 4.28 2.20
C TYR A 20 -7.36 5.50 1.28
N VAL A 21 -7.36 5.26 -0.03
CA VAL A 21 -7.37 6.31 -1.06
C VAL A 21 -8.44 5.98 -2.10
N PRO A 22 -9.54 6.74 -2.15
CA PRO A 22 -10.53 6.62 -3.21
C PRO A 22 -9.93 6.90 -4.59
N ILE A 23 -10.41 6.22 -5.63
CA ILE A 23 -10.00 6.52 -7.01
C ILE A 23 -10.37 7.95 -7.42
N SER A 24 -11.51 8.47 -6.94
CA SER A 24 -11.93 9.86 -7.15
C SER A 24 -10.91 10.86 -6.59
N ASP A 25 -10.32 10.55 -5.44
CA ASP A 25 -9.30 11.39 -4.81
C ASP A 25 -8.00 11.37 -5.60
N LEU A 26 -7.56 10.19 -6.07
CA LEU A 26 -6.41 10.09 -6.97
C LEU A 26 -6.62 10.93 -8.23
N ARG A 27 -7.79 10.83 -8.87
CA ARG A 27 -8.11 11.64 -10.04
C ARG A 27 -7.96 13.13 -9.74
N ARG A 28 -8.58 13.60 -8.66
CA ARG A 28 -8.54 15.00 -8.25
C ARG A 28 -7.11 15.46 -7.92
N MET A 29 -6.33 14.65 -7.22
CA MET A 29 -4.97 14.98 -6.79
C MET A 29 -3.97 15.07 -7.95
N PHE A 30 -4.18 14.28 -9.00
CA PHE A 30 -3.33 14.24 -10.18
C PHE A 30 -3.91 15.00 -11.38
N ASN A 31 -5.09 15.63 -11.23
CA ASN A 31 -5.82 16.32 -12.28
C ASN A 31 -6.08 15.42 -13.51
N LEU A 32 -6.58 14.21 -13.26
CA LEU A 32 -6.90 13.20 -14.28
C LEU A 32 -8.36 13.33 -14.74
N PRO A 33 -8.67 13.00 -16.00
CA PRO A 33 -10.03 13.03 -16.53
C PRO A 33 -10.96 12.05 -15.77
N THR A 34 -12.23 12.42 -15.68
CA THR A 34 -13.26 11.71 -14.90
C THR A 34 -13.94 10.56 -15.65
N ASP A 35 -13.82 10.53 -16.97
CA ASP A 35 -14.63 9.62 -17.79
C ASP A 35 -13.84 8.39 -18.24
N ASP A 36 -12.54 8.35 -17.92
CA ASP A 36 -11.66 7.25 -18.29
C ASP A 36 -11.78 6.07 -17.33
N VAL A 37 -12.02 4.89 -17.90
CA VAL A 37 -11.93 3.60 -17.21
C VAL A 37 -10.98 2.72 -18.00
N ALA A 38 -10.04 2.09 -17.30
CA ALA A 38 -9.08 1.17 -17.91
C ALA A 38 -9.23 -0.23 -17.31
N PRO A 39 -9.22 -1.28 -18.15
CA PRO A 39 -9.08 -2.65 -17.66
C PRO A 39 -7.64 -2.90 -17.23
N MET A 40 -7.47 -3.75 -16.23
CA MET A 40 -6.18 -4.14 -15.72
C MET A 40 -6.20 -5.63 -15.38
N THR A 41 -5.50 -6.40 -16.21
CA THR A 41 -5.41 -7.85 -16.08
C THR A 41 -4.36 -8.21 -15.04
N THR A 42 -4.78 -8.93 -14.00
CA THR A 42 -3.90 -9.52 -13.00
C THR A 42 -4.05 -11.05 -13.01
N THR A 43 -3.26 -11.74 -12.19
CA THR A 43 -3.39 -13.18 -11.98
C THR A 43 -4.73 -13.59 -11.37
N GLU A 44 -5.41 -12.67 -10.66
CA GLU A 44 -6.69 -12.91 -9.98
C GLU A 44 -7.90 -12.60 -10.87
N GLY A 45 -7.68 -11.94 -12.01
CA GLY A 45 -8.71 -11.63 -13.00
C GLY A 45 -8.54 -10.23 -13.58
N THR A 46 -9.60 -9.73 -14.21
CA THR A 46 -9.60 -8.38 -14.80
C THR A 46 -10.30 -7.40 -13.87
N TYR A 47 -9.54 -6.41 -13.41
CA TYR A 47 -10.03 -5.30 -12.62
C TYR A 47 -10.32 -4.11 -13.53
N TYR A 48 -11.36 -3.35 -13.22
CA TYR A 48 -11.71 -2.12 -13.93
C TYR A 48 -11.50 -0.95 -12.98
N ILE A 49 -10.62 -0.04 -13.35
CA ILE A 49 -10.28 1.12 -12.53
C ILE A 49 -10.67 2.38 -13.27
N GLY A 50 -11.32 3.31 -12.57
CA GLY A 50 -11.62 4.63 -13.08
C GLY A 50 -10.37 5.49 -13.16
N LEU A 51 -9.39 5.14 -13.97
CA LEU A 51 -8.19 5.94 -14.22
C LEU A 51 -7.82 5.84 -15.70
N PRO A 52 -7.14 6.87 -16.24
CA PRO A 52 -6.54 6.78 -17.56
C PRO A 52 -5.60 5.57 -17.67
N PRO A 53 -5.44 4.97 -18.86
CA PRO A 53 -4.62 3.77 -19.06
C PRO A 53 -3.19 3.87 -18.49
N GLU A 54 -2.54 5.03 -18.65
CA GLU A 54 -1.19 5.26 -18.12
C GLU A 54 -1.14 5.21 -16.59
N ALA A 55 -2.12 5.83 -15.92
CA ALA A 55 -2.20 5.83 -14.47
C ALA A 55 -2.61 4.45 -13.93
N ALA A 56 -3.54 3.77 -14.62
CA ALA A 56 -3.93 2.40 -14.33
C ALA A 56 -2.74 1.43 -14.42
N ALA A 57 -1.87 1.58 -15.43
CA ALA A 57 -0.66 0.77 -15.56
C ALA A 57 0.30 0.94 -14.36
N MET A 58 0.46 2.17 -13.86
CA MET A 58 1.28 2.44 -12.69
C MET A 58 0.69 1.84 -11.41
N VAL A 59 -0.63 1.88 -11.24
CA VAL A 59 -1.34 1.21 -10.15
C VAL A 59 -1.17 -0.32 -10.26
N GLY A 60 -1.29 -0.88 -11.46
CA GLY A 60 -1.06 -2.30 -11.71
C GLY A 60 0.34 -2.77 -11.32
N GLN A 61 1.37 -1.96 -11.60
CA GLN A 61 2.72 -2.27 -11.11
C GLN A 61 2.80 -2.33 -9.59
N LEU A 62 2.16 -1.41 -8.87
CA LEU A 62 2.14 -1.43 -7.39
C LEU A 62 1.41 -2.66 -6.84
N TRP A 63 0.35 -3.11 -7.51
CA TRP A 63 -0.35 -4.34 -7.17
C TRP A 63 0.52 -5.57 -7.39
N GLN A 64 1.19 -5.67 -8.56
CA GLN A 64 2.11 -6.78 -8.86
C GLN A 64 3.29 -6.84 -7.89
N GLU A 65 3.73 -5.68 -7.37
CA GLU A 65 4.76 -5.58 -6.33
C GLU A 65 4.24 -5.92 -4.92
N GLY A 66 2.95 -6.23 -4.75
CA GLY A 66 2.34 -6.52 -3.45
C GLY A 66 2.31 -5.32 -2.50
N ARG A 67 2.37 -4.09 -3.04
CA ARG A 67 2.42 -2.86 -2.23
C ARG A 67 1.05 -2.32 -1.86
N ILE A 68 0.03 -2.62 -2.67
CA ILE A 68 -1.32 -2.12 -2.50
C ILE A 68 -2.35 -3.24 -2.63
N VAL A 69 -3.50 -3.04 -2.00
CA VAL A 69 -4.70 -3.87 -2.16
C VAL A 69 -5.79 -3.03 -2.83
N PHE A 70 -6.57 -3.65 -3.70
CA PHE A 70 -7.76 -3.05 -4.29
C PHE A 70 -8.96 -3.26 -3.40
N ASP A 71 -9.67 -2.18 -3.16
CA ASP A 71 -11.03 -2.20 -2.68
C ASP A 71 -11.97 -2.19 -3.89
N CYS A 72 -12.78 -3.22 -4.02
CA CYS A 72 -13.66 -3.43 -5.16
C CYS A 72 -15.12 -3.32 -4.76
N ASN A 73 -15.94 -2.80 -5.68
CA ASN A 73 -17.38 -2.77 -5.52
C ASN A 73 -17.94 -4.21 -5.48
N GLN A 74 -18.58 -4.57 -4.38
CA GLN A 74 -19.16 -5.92 -4.19
C GLN A 74 -20.57 -6.06 -4.79
N ASP A 75 -21.23 -4.94 -5.13
CA ASP A 75 -22.61 -4.93 -5.64
C ASP A 75 -22.69 -5.24 -7.15
N VAL A 76 -21.55 -5.35 -7.82
CA VAL A 76 -21.45 -5.60 -9.27
C VAL A 76 -20.70 -6.89 -9.55
N ARG A 77 -21.09 -7.58 -10.62
CA ARG A 77 -20.46 -8.85 -11.03
C ARG A 77 -19.02 -8.71 -11.54
N VAL A 78 -18.59 -7.49 -11.84
CA VAL A 78 -17.27 -7.16 -12.37
C VAL A 78 -16.42 -6.51 -11.28
N MET A 79 -15.12 -6.78 -11.26
CA MET A 79 -14.22 -6.25 -10.23
C MET A 79 -13.90 -4.77 -10.49
N VAL A 80 -14.79 -3.87 -10.05
CA VAL A 80 -14.61 -2.41 -10.20
C VAL A 80 -13.87 -1.86 -8.99
N VAL A 81 -12.68 -1.32 -9.19
CA VAL A 81 -11.84 -0.74 -8.14
C VAL A 81 -12.40 0.62 -7.72
N GLN A 82 -12.78 0.76 -6.45
CA GLN A 82 -13.27 1.99 -5.84
C GLN A 82 -12.18 2.74 -5.07
N GLY A 83 -11.20 2.02 -4.53
CA GLY A 83 -10.10 2.61 -3.78
C GLY A 83 -8.90 1.69 -3.62
N LEU A 84 -7.84 2.26 -3.05
CA LEU A 84 -6.55 1.60 -2.82
C LEU A 84 -6.18 1.70 -1.33
N SER A 85 -5.63 0.63 -0.79
CA SER A 85 -5.01 0.62 0.55
C SER A 85 -3.58 0.11 0.47
N PRO A 86 -2.64 0.65 1.26
CA PRO A 86 -1.28 0.10 1.30
C PRO A 86 -1.26 -1.25 2.01
N VAL A 87 -0.52 -2.21 1.46
CA VAL A 87 -0.17 -3.44 2.17
C VAL A 87 0.84 -3.08 3.24
N ARG A 88 0.47 -3.26 4.51
CA ARG A 88 1.37 -3.10 5.64
C ARG A 88 1.74 -4.49 6.15
N VAL A 89 2.98 -4.90 5.93
CA VAL A 89 3.53 -6.03 6.66
C VAL A 89 3.72 -5.55 8.09
N LEU A 90 2.84 -5.97 9.00
CA LEU A 90 3.06 -5.79 10.42
C LEU A 90 4.29 -6.63 10.79
N THR A 91 5.45 -5.99 10.88
CA THR A 91 6.62 -6.63 11.51
C THR A 91 6.23 -6.89 12.95
N ARG A 92 5.85 -8.14 13.27
CA ARG A 92 5.74 -8.62 14.66
C ARG A 92 7.04 -8.22 15.34
N GLY A 93 6.94 -7.40 16.39
CA GLY A 93 8.09 -6.76 17.02
C GLY A 93 9.24 -7.74 17.21
N ARG A 94 10.38 -7.44 16.59
CA ARG A 94 11.65 -8.06 16.92
C ARG A 94 12.09 -7.53 18.28
N ASN A 95 11.41 -8.01 19.33
CA ASN A 95 11.92 -7.97 20.70
C ASN A 95 12.83 -9.18 20.89
N ASP A 96 13.92 -9.23 20.11
CA ASP A 96 15.12 -9.99 20.46
C ASP A 96 16.10 -8.98 21.07
N ASP A 97 15.65 -8.23 22.08
CA ASP A 97 16.58 -7.50 22.93
C ASP A 97 17.22 -8.53 23.85
N GLY A 98 18.50 -8.79 23.58
CA GLY A 98 19.33 -9.79 24.24
C GLY A 98 19.48 -9.50 25.73
N THR A 99 18.48 -9.90 26.50
CA THR A 99 18.63 -10.15 27.93
C THR A 99 19.53 -11.37 28.09
N ARG A 100 20.83 -11.16 27.95
CA ARG A 100 21.81 -12.05 28.57
C ARG A 100 21.45 -12.10 30.06
N PRO A 101 21.26 -13.28 30.67
CA PRO A 101 21.22 -13.34 32.11
C PRO A 101 22.55 -12.80 32.62
N VAL A 102 22.53 -11.63 33.28
CA VAL A 102 23.68 -11.17 34.04
C VAL A 102 23.87 -12.19 35.15
N MET A 103 24.85 -13.07 34.93
CA MET A 103 25.34 -14.02 35.92
C MET A 103 25.74 -13.21 37.16
N ARG A 104 24.87 -13.20 38.17
CA ARG A 104 25.20 -12.65 39.48
C ARG A 104 26.32 -13.50 40.04
N THR A 105 27.53 -12.96 40.06
CA THR A 105 28.64 -13.52 40.83
C THR A 105 28.19 -13.57 42.29
N PRO A 106 28.22 -14.73 42.96
CA PRO A 106 27.98 -14.77 44.40
C PRO A 106 29.10 -13.99 45.10
N SER A 107 28.71 -12.94 45.80
CA SER A 107 29.57 -12.16 46.68
C SER A 107 30.18 -13.08 47.74
N ARG A 108 31.50 -13.20 47.71
CA ARG A 108 32.34 -13.91 48.68
C ARG A 108 32.05 -13.37 50.10
N PRO A 109 31.83 -14.21 51.12
CA PRO A 109 31.62 -13.73 52.47
C PRO A 109 32.89 -13.07 53.04
N ARG A 110 32.71 -11.95 53.76
CA ARG A 110 33.78 -11.31 54.53
C ARG A 110 34.23 -12.25 55.66
N PRO A 111 35.54 -12.44 55.87
CA PRO A 111 36.01 -13.04 57.11
C PRO A 111 35.81 -12.07 58.28
N THR A 112 35.37 -12.61 59.41
CA THR A 112 35.32 -11.97 60.73
C THR A 112 36.69 -11.75 61.30
#